data_AF-R4KB76-F1
#
_entry.id   AF-R4KB76-F1
#
_cell.length_a   1.000
_cell.length_b   1.000
_cell.length_c   1.000
_cell.angle_alpha   90.00
_cell.angle_beta   90.00
_cell.angle_gamma   90.00
#
_symmetry.space_group_name_H-M   'P 1'
#
loop_
_entity.id
_entity.type
_entity.pdbx_description
1 polymer ?
#
loop_
_entity_poly.entity_id
_entity_poly.type
_entity_poly.pdbx_seq_one_letter_code
_entity_poly.pdbx_strand_id
1 'polypeptide(L)'
;MDSVKEHLLFSYIEYTYQFESSYYRIRPTEENKVYSSQEMLHIPYDKRQYASQGRFSLPGIPCTYMSTQPILTWYECNLPQKFNIVKYHVNEDEHGKYKMLYLNINPLLYFHDVELSILNHGPNMEAFSAIRRACRTIPLIAACSLIVKNRNAGFVEEYIIPQMLMSWVRQDKDFIGIRYNTANFIEEAKLYNAHNIVIPAKDYDGDGYCKFLKSLFIAKGDAKVVCIDTVSNLNCITRDIELVYQYYENLKYDFQTSKVELPYDDILTICRTLLNCWECLTQNYQETAILSFQVMKSLRKYSFQTIRCLKSQYDSDYSDFFVSDHQSHLLTYDIKQSVKEKLKFFENHVNCKVLDAFIIFESITLFEDL
;
A
#
# COMPACT_ATOMS: atom_id res chain seq x y z
N MET A 1 7.31 17.09 -28.48
CA MET A 1 6.81 15.73 -28.20
C MET A 1 6.12 15.11 -29.41
N ASP A 2 5.43 15.89 -30.25
CA ASP A 2 4.71 15.36 -31.42
C ASP A 2 5.58 14.57 -32.42
N SER A 3 6.84 14.96 -32.62
CA SER A 3 7.77 14.25 -33.51
C SER A 3 8.20 12.86 -33.01
N VAL A 4 7.95 12.54 -31.73
CA VAL A 4 8.37 11.27 -31.12
C VAL A 4 7.21 10.46 -30.55
N LYS A 5 5.98 11.00 -30.57
CA LYS A 5 4.81 10.42 -29.88
C LYS A 5 4.46 9.01 -30.34
N GLU A 6 4.58 8.74 -31.64
CA GLU A 6 4.31 7.42 -32.23
C GLU A 6 5.28 6.35 -31.74
N HIS A 7 6.41 6.77 -31.18
CA HIS A 7 7.43 5.92 -30.60
C HIS A 7 7.47 5.98 -29.07
N LEU A 8 6.44 6.50 -28.41
CA LEU A 8 6.32 6.39 -26.96
C LEU A 8 5.62 5.08 -26.58
N LEU A 9 5.91 4.58 -25.38
CA LEU A 9 5.15 3.49 -24.79
C LEU A 9 3.76 3.99 -24.38
N PHE A 10 2.78 3.15 -24.61
CA PHE A 10 1.42 3.39 -24.21
C PHE A 10 0.81 2.14 -23.60
N SER A 11 -0.22 2.34 -22.78
CA SER A 11 -1.13 1.29 -22.33
C SER A 11 -2.55 1.82 -22.50
N TYR A 12 -3.52 0.95 -22.76
CA TYR A 12 -4.92 1.37 -22.67
C TYR A 12 -5.34 1.47 -21.21
N ILE A 13 -6.27 2.39 -20.92
CA ILE A 13 -6.69 2.75 -19.57
C ILE A 13 -7.26 1.56 -18.78
N GLU A 14 -7.85 0.58 -19.45
CA GLU A 14 -8.41 -0.62 -18.85
C GLU A 14 -7.34 -1.67 -18.47
N TYR A 15 -6.12 -1.61 -19.02
CA TYR A 15 -5.08 -2.60 -18.73
C TYR A 15 -4.43 -2.39 -17.37
N THR A 16 -5.06 -2.92 -16.33
CA THR A 16 -4.49 -3.06 -15.00
C THR A 16 -3.82 -4.43 -14.85
N TYR A 17 -2.86 -4.57 -13.91
CA TYR A 17 -2.27 -5.87 -13.59
C TYR A 17 -3.29 -6.86 -12.97
N GLN A 18 -4.49 -6.39 -12.64
CA GLN A 18 -5.61 -7.16 -12.09
C GLN A 18 -6.70 -7.35 -13.15
N PHE A 19 -7.48 -8.43 -13.04
CA PHE A 19 -8.54 -8.82 -13.97
C PHE A 19 -9.69 -7.80 -14.09
N GLU A 20 -9.85 -6.89 -13.13
CA GLU A 20 -10.82 -5.78 -13.19
C GLU A 20 -10.10 -4.42 -13.22
N SER A 21 -10.45 -3.59 -14.20
CA SER A 21 -9.95 -2.22 -14.42
C SER A 21 -10.49 -1.23 -13.39
N SER A 22 -10.15 -1.46 -12.12
CA SER A 22 -10.60 -0.64 -11.00
C SER A 22 -9.58 0.43 -10.63
N TYR A 23 -10.08 1.62 -10.33
CA TYR A 23 -9.31 2.76 -9.86
C TYR A 23 -9.91 3.35 -8.60
N TYR A 24 -9.06 3.73 -7.67
CA TYR A 24 -9.44 4.22 -6.35
C TYR A 24 -8.99 5.67 -6.19
N ARG A 25 -9.85 6.48 -5.57
CA ARG A 25 -9.52 7.86 -5.20
C ARG A 25 -9.89 8.14 -3.76
N ILE A 26 -8.95 8.76 -3.05
CA ILE A 26 -9.10 9.18 -1.67
C ILE A 26 -9.14 10.71 -1.59
N ARG A 27 -9.97 11.22 -0.68
CA ARG A 27 -9.99 12.62 -0.27
C ARG A 27 -9.95 12.68 1.26
N PRO A 28 -8.84 13.14 1.86
CA PRO A 28 -8.80 13.40 3.30
C PRO A 28 -9.93 14.31 3.74
N THR A 29 -10.53 14.03 4.90
CA THR A 29 -11.60 14.86 5.46
C THR A 29 -11.56 14.85 6.97
N GLU A 30 -11.89 15.99 7.58
CA GLU A 30 -12.10 16.07 9.04
C GLU A 30 -13.58 15.85 9.40
N GLU A 31 -14.48 16.13 8.46
CA GLU A 31 -15.93 16.06 8.64
C GLU A 31 -16.48 14.66 8.33
N ASN A 32 -17.68 14.34 8.84
CA ASN A 32 -18.41 13.13 8.45
C ASN A 32 -19.17 13.31 7.12
N LYS A 33 -18.73 14.23 6.27
CA LYS A 33 -19.37 14.46 4.97
C LYS A 33 -19.07 13.29 4.04
N VAL A 34 -20.13 12.69 3.51
CA VAL A 34 -20.09 11.76 2.39
C VAL A 34 -20.06 12.58 1.10
N TYR A 35 -19.03 12.41 0.28
CA TYR A 35 -18.96 13.04 -1.04
C TYR A 35 -19.60 12.15 -2.09
N SER A 36 -20.30 12.77 -3.05
CA SER A 36 -20.76 12.05 -4.23
C SER A 36 -19.59 11.52 -5.06
N SER A 37 -19.81 10.48 -5.86
CA SER A 37 -18.80 10.04 -6.83
C SER A 37 -18.38 11.19 -7.75
N GLN A 38 -19.32 11.99 -8.26
CA GLN A 38 -18.99 13.17 -9.06
C GLN A 38 -18.06 14.15 -8.31
N GLU A 39 -18.33 14.48 -7.04
CA GLU A 39 -17.43 15.31 -6.22
C GLU A 39 -16.05 14.69 -5.98
N MET A 40 -15.95 13.37 -5.99
CA MET A 40 -14.68 12.66 -5.89
C MET A 40 -13.93 12.61 -7.22
N LEU A 41 -14.59 12.73 -8.38
CA LEU A 41 -13.96 12.50 -9.68
C LEU A 41 -12.81 13.47 -9.98
N HIS A 42 -13.03 14.77 -9.78
CA HIS A 42 -12.02 15.84 -9.73
C HIS A 42 -12.64 17.11 -9.12
N ILE A 43 -11.81 18.12 -8.84
CA ILE A 43 -12.29 19.42 -8.34
C ILE A 43 -13.09 20.13 -9.46
N PRO A 44 -14.29 20.66 -9.19
CA PRO A 44 -15.04 21.47 -10.14
C PRO A 44 -14.23 22.64 -10.70
N TYR A 45 -14.47 23.03 -11.95
CA TYR A 45 -13.72 24.10 -12.60
C TYR A 45 -13.84 25.47 -11.89
N ASP A 46 -15.02 25.81 -11.37
CA ASP A 46 -15.28 27.01 -10.58
C ASP A 46 -14.56 27.01 -9.21
N LYS A 47 -14.10 25.83 -8.77
CA LYS A 47 -13.34 25.59 -7.54
C LYS A 47 -11.86 25.33 -7.80
N ARG A 48 -11.36 25.61 -9.01
CA ARG A 48 -9.97 25.32 -9.44
C ARG A 48 -8.89 25.93 -8.56
N GLN A 49 -9.17 27.00 -7.80
CA GLN A 49 -8.21 27.56 -6.85
C GLN A 49 -7.82 26.58 -5.73
N TYR A 50 -8.61 25.54 -5.47
CA TYR A 50 -8.31 24.50 -4.48
C TYR A 50 -7.53 23.33 -5.07
N ALA A 51 -7.20 23.34 -6.36
CA ALA A 51 -6.35 22.33 -6.97
C ALA A 51 -4.92 22.49 -6.45
N SER A 52 -4.49 21.52 -5.62
CA SER A 52 -3.11 21.44 -5.15
C SER A 52 -2.14 21.20 -6.30
N GLN A 53 -0.90 21.66 -6.14
CA GLN A 53 0.16 21.31 -7.07
C GLN A 53 0.61 19.87 -6.82
N GLY A 54 0.78 19.14 -7.91
CA GLY A 54 1.38 17.81 -7.93
C GLY A 54 2.30 17.64 -9.13
N ARG A 55 2.96 16.48 -9.18
CA ARG A 55 3.93 16.12 -10.22
C ARG A 55 3.36 16.28 -11.62
N PHE A 56 2.23 15.64 -11.90
CA PHE A 56 1.56 15.71 -13.20
C PHE A 56 0.34 16.62 -13.14
N SER A 57 0.49 17.85 -12.65
CA SER A 57 -0.60 18.84 -12.55
C SER A 57 -0.28 20.08 -13.37
N LEU A 58 -1.28 20.93 -13.62
CA LEU A 58 -1.06 22.27 -14.15
C LEU A 58 -1.80 23.27 -13.26
N PRO A 59 -1.21 24.43 -12.92
CA PRO A 59 -1.87 25.45 -12.11
C PRO A 59 -3.26 25.81 -12.66
N GLY A 60 -4.28 25.71 -11.80
CA GLY A 60 -5.67 26.03 -12.16
C GLY A 60 -6.36 25.02 -13.08
N ILE A 61 -5.76 23.87 -13.37
CA ILE A 61 -6.37 22.78 -14.13
C ILE A 61 -6.69 21.62 -13.19
N PRO A 62 -7.98 21.33 -12.94
CA PRO A 62 -8.34 20.12 -12.21
C PRO A 62 -7.86 18.86 -12.93
N CYS A 63 -7.39 17.89 -12.16
CA CYS A 63 -7.03 16.56 -12.66
C CYS A 63 -7.74 15.48 -11.84
N THR A 64 -7.94 14.34 -12.49
CA THR A 64 -8.30 13.09 -11.84
C THR A 64 -7.04 12.32 -11.52
N TYR A 65 -6.76 12.13 -10.23
CA TYR A 65 -5.69 11.27 -9.73
C TYR A 65 -6.30 10.03 -9.09
N MET A 66 -5.89 8.85 -9.53
CA MET A 66 -6.35 7.58 -8.96
C MET A 66 -5.22 6.56 -8.97
N SER A 67 -5.35 5.51 -8.17
CA SER A 67 -4.45 4.37 -8.18
C SER A 67 -5.20 3.07 -8.42
N THR A 68 -4.54 2.03 -8.94
CA THR A 68 -5.19 0.71 -9.11
C THR A 68 -5.43 -0.04 -7.82
N GLN A 69 -4.89 0.44 -6.70
CA GLN A 69 -5.10 -0.16 -5.39
C GLN A 69 -5.44 0.92 -4.35
N PRO A 70 -6.40 0.65 -3.45
CA PRO A 70 -6.82 1.62 -2.45
C PRO A 70 -5.70 1.91 -1.44
N ILE A 71 -4.92 0.90 -1.07
CA ILE A 71 -3.76 1.04 -0.18
C ILE A 71 -2.70 1.98 -0.77
N LEU A 72 -2.40 1.86 -2.08
CA LEU A 72 -1.49 2.79 -2.76
C LEU A 72 -2.04 4.22 -2.72
N THR A 73 -3.35 4.38 -2.98
CA THR A 73 -4.01 5.69 -2.91
C THR A 73 -3.89 6.32 -1.53
N TRP A 74 -3.96 5.50 -0.47
CA TRP A 74 -3.85 5.95 0.93
C TRP A 74 -2.43 6.43 1.24
N TYR A 75 -1.40 5.69 0.79
CA TYR A 75 -0.01 6.14 0.86
C TYR A 75 0.19 7.47 0.12
N GLU A 76 -0.31 7.61 -1.12
CA GLU A 76 -0.22 8.84 -1.92
C GLU A 76 -0.89 10.06 -1.25
N CYS A 77 -1.85 9.82 -0.36
CA CYS A 77 -2.51 10.86 0.43
C CYS A 77 -1.82 11.17 1.77
N ASN A 78 -0.63 10.60 2.02
CA ASN A 78 0.09 10.69 3.29
C ASN A 78 -0.68 10.10 4.48
N LEU A 79 -1.30 8.92 4.28
CA LEU A 79 -1.88 8.13 5.37
C LEU A 79 -2.92 8.88 6.22
N PRO A 80 -3.93 9.54 5.61
CA PRO A 80 -4.95 10.25 6.37
C PRO A 80 -5.67 9.29 7.31
N GLN A 81 -5.91 9.72 8.55
CA GLN A 81 -6.70 8.97 9.52
C GLN A 81 -8.18 8.92 9.13
N LYS A 82 -8.70 9.98 8.50
CA LYS A 82 -10.09 10.06 8.10
C LYS A 82 -10.20 10.59 6.68
N PHE A 83 -10.96 9.88 5.85
CA PHE A 83 -11.04 10.19 4.43
C PHE A 83 -12.30 9.60 3.79
N ASN A 84 -12.68 10.17 2.65
CA ASN A 84 -13.61 9.55 1.73
C ASN A 84 -12.84 8.74 0.70
N ILE A 85 -13.36 7.58 0.32
CA ILE A 85 -12.82 6.73 -0.75
C ILE A 85 -13.93 6.32 -1.71
N VAL A 86 -13.61 6.30 -2.99
CA VAL A 86 -14.50 5.78 -4.04
C VAL A 86 -13.72 4.87 -4.98
N LYS A 87 -14.41 3.83 -5.46
CA LYS A 87 -13.94 2.90 -6.49
C LYS A 87 -14.65 3.22 -7.80
N TYR A 88 -13.87 3.35 -8.86
CA TYR A 88 -14.33 3.53 -10.22
C TYR A 88 -13.95 2.34 -11.07
N HIS A 89 -14.81 2.01 -12.02
CA HIS A 89 -14.51 1.12 -13.13
C HIS A 89 -14.41 1.95 -14.41
N VAL A 90 -13.55 1.53 -15.33
CA VAL A 90 -13.60 2.03 -16.71
C VAL A 90 -14.87 1.51 -17.36
N ASN A 91 -15.60 2.39 -18.04
CA ASN A 91 -16.77 2.00 -18.82
C ASN A 91 -16.38 0.99 -19.90
N GLU A 92 -17.02 -0.19 -19.92
CA GLU A 92 -16.72 -1.28 -20.85
C GLU A 92 -16.89 -0.86 -22.32
N ASP A 93 -17.86 0.01 -22.60
CA ASP A 93 -18.08 0.57 -23.94
C ASP A 93 -16.86 1.36 -24.45
N GLU A 94 -15.97 1.78 -23.56
CA GLU A 94 -14.78 2.58 -23.85
C GLU A 94 -13.47 1.78 -23.93
N HIS A 95 -13.52 0.46 -23.72
CA HIS A 95 -12.33 -0.39 -23.77
C HIS A 95 -11.63 -0.36 -25.15
N GLY A 96 -10.30 -0.37 -25.15
CA GLY A 96 -9.45 -0.35 -26.34
C GLY A 96 -9.38 0.99 -27.06
N LYS A 97 -10.00 2.05 -26.53
CA LYS A 97 -10.06 3.36 -27.21
C LYS A 97 -9.01 4.35 -26.74
N TYR A 98 -8.74 4.41 -25.44
CA TYR A 98 -7.98 5.51 -24.86
C TYR A 98 -6.59 5.10 -24.39
N LYS A 99 -5.57 5.74 -24.95
CA LYS A 99 -4.18 5.49 -24.61
C LYS A 99 -3.72 6.39 -23.47
N MET A 100 -2.94 5.79 -22.57
CA MET A 100 -2.22 6.45 -21.49
C MET A 100 -0.73 6.40 -21.78
N LEU A 101 -0.03 7.51 -21.58
CA LEU A 101 1.43 7.53 -21.65
C LEU A 101 1.99 6.64 -20.56
N TYR A 102 2.77 5.64 -20.95
CA TYR A 102 3.13 4.53 -20.07
C TYR A 102 4.51 4.75 -19.42
N LEU A 103 4.51 5.34 -18.22
CA LEU A 103 5.74 5.72 -17.49
C LEU A 103 6.05 4.84 -16.27
N ASN A 104 5.32 3.74 -16.08
CA ASN A 104 5.51 2.84 -14.92
C ASN A 104 6.13 1.48 -15.29
N ILE A 105 6.83 1.38 -16.43
CA ILE A 105 7.56 0.14 -16.75
C ILE A 105 8.75 -0.05 -15.81
N ASN A 106 9.02 -1.31 -15.44
CA ASN A 106 10.34 -1.70 -14.96
C ASN A 106 11.19 -2.04 -16.20
N PRO A 107 12.26 -1.27 -16.52
CA PRO A 107 13.04 -1.51 -17.72
C PRO A 107 13.63 -2.92 -17.81
N LEU A 108 14.07 -3.50 -16.69
CA LEU A 108 14.66 -4.83 -16.67
C LEU A 108 13.61 -5.90 -17.03
N LEU A 109 12.43 -5.85 -16.40
CA LEU A 109 11.34 -6.78 -16.71
C LEU A 109 10.84 -6.58 -18.15
N TYR A 110 10.69 -5.33 -18.58
CA TYR A 110 10.22 -5.02 -19.92
C TYR A 110 11.16 -5.58 -20.99
N PHE A 111 12.48 -5.40 -20.85
CA PHE A 111 13.45 -5.96 -21.80
C PHE A 111 13.55 -7.48 -21.70
N HIS A 112 13.38 -8.05 -20.51
CA HIS A 112 13.30 -9.50 -20.35
C HIS A 112 12.11 -10.10 -21.11
N ASP A 113 10.93 -9.49 -21.02
CA ASP A 113 9.73 -9.93 -21.75
C ASP A 113 9.94 -9.87 -23.27
N VAL A 114 10.61 -8.81 -23.74
CA VAL A 114 10.97 -8.67 -25.17
C VAL A 114 11.99 -9.74 -25.58
N GLU A 115 13.01 -10.02 -24.76
CA GLU A 115 13.99 -11.07 -25.01
C GLU A 115 13.32 -12.44 -25.11
N LEU A 116 12.44 -12.78 -24.17
CA LEU A 116 11.66 -14.01 -24.20
C LEU A 116 10.80 -14.12 -25.47
N SER A 117 10.16 -13.02 -25.89
CA SER A 117 9.40 -12.99 -27.14
C SER A 117 10.29 -13.27 -28.36
N ILE A 118 11.51 -12.73 -28.40
CA ILE A 118 12.46 -12.97 -29.50
C ILE A 118 12.94 -14.42 -29.49
N LEU A 119 13.22 -15.00 -28.31
CA LEU A 119 13.65 -16.39 -28.19
C LEU A 119 12.55 -17.38 -28.63
N ASN A 120 11.29 -17.09 -28.30
CA ASN A 120 10.17 -17.97 -28.61
C ASN A 120 9.64 -17.83 -30.05
N HIS A 121 9.71 -16.64 -30.63
CA HIS A 121 9.07 -16.34 -31.92
C HIS A 121 10.03 -15.80 -32.98
N GLY A 122 11.32 -15.71 -32.67
CA GLY A 122 12.32 -15.09 -33.52
C GLY A 122 12.28 -13.55 -33.49
N PRO A 123 13.34 -12.88 -33.96
CA PRO A 123 13.36 -11.42 -34.06
C PRO A 123 12.32 -10.94 -35.09
N ASN A 124 11.42 -10.06 -34.67
CA ASN A 124 10.35 -9.53 -35.50
C ASN A 124 10.18 -8.01 -35.33
N MET A 125 9.41 -7.39 -36.22
CA MET A 125 9.20 -5.94 -36.23
C MET A 125 8.53 -5.41 -34.96
N GLU A 126 7.72 -6.22 -34.29
CA GLU A 126 7.05 -5.87 -33.05
C GLU A 126 8.05 -5.78 -31.90
N ALA A 127 8.94 -6.76 -31.74
CA ALA A 127 10.02 -6.74 -30.76
C ALA A 127 10.95 -5.53 -30.97
N PHE A 128 11.36 -5.25 -32.21
CA PHE A 128 12.16 -4.06 -32.52
C PHE A 128 11.40 -2.74 -32.27
N SER A 129 10.08 -2.72 -32.50
CA SER A 129 9.22 -1.58 -32.16
C SER A 129 9.15 -1.38 -30.65
N ALA A 130 8.99 -2.45 -29.87
CA ALA A 130 8.95 -2.43 -28.41
C ALA A 130 10.26 -1.87 -27.81
N ILE A 131 11.42 -2.32 -28.32
CA ILE A 131 12.74 -1.79 -27.90
C ILE A 131 12.84 -0.30 -28.24
N ARG A 132 12.52 0.08 -29.48
CA ARG A 132 12.58 1.48 -29.93
C ARG A 132 11.68 2.40 -29.10
N ARG A 133 10.52 1.91 -28.68
CA ARG A 133 9.59 2.65 -27.81
C ARG A 133 10.13 2.79 -26.40
N ALA A 134 10.67 1.72 -25.83
CA ALA A 134 11.29 1.74 -24.51
C ALA A 134 12.48 2.71 -24.46
N CYS A 135 13.40 2.65 -25.42
CA CYS A 135 14.55 3.55 -25.47
C CYS A 135 14.18 5.05 -25.53
N ARG A 136 13.02 5.39 -26.09
CA ARG A 136 12.52 6.79 -26.13
C ARG A 136 11.71 7.18 -24.90
N THR A 137 11.11 6.21 -24.22
CA THR A 137 10.26 6.47 -23.05
C THR A 137 11.07 6.47 -21.75
N ILE A 138 12.08 5.61 -21.63
CA ILE A 138 12.92 5.50 -20.41
C ILE A 138 13.56 6.84 -20.00
N PRO A 139 14.09 7.68 -20.91
CA PRO A 139 14.60 9.00 -20.53
C PRO A 139 13.52 9.89 -19.90
N LEU A 140 12.27 9.81 -20.37
CA LEU A 140 11.15 10.54 -19.78
C LEU A 140 10.79 9.98 -18.40
N ILE A 141 10.81 8.65 -18.23
CA ILE A 141 10.60 8.00 -16.93
C ILE A 141 11.64 8.51 -15.93
N ALA A 142 12.92 8.48 -16.29
CA ALA A 142 14.01 8.95 -15.44
C ALA A 142 13.83 10.44 -15.08
N ALA A 143 13.55 11.30 -16.06
CA ALA A 143 13.33 12.72 -15.83
C ALA A 143 12.10 13.01 -14.96
N CYS A 144 11.07 12.15 -15.02
CA CYS A 144 9.86 12.26 -14.21
C CYS A 144 9.95 11.55 -12.85
N SER A 145 11.07 10.92 -12.51
CA SER A 145 11.24 10.13 -11.27
C SER A 145 12.18 10.78 -10.26
N LEU A 146 12.50 12.07 -10.43
CA LEU A 146 13.30 12.82 -9.45
C LEU A 146 12.59 12.86 -8.09
N ILE A 147 13.36 12.70 -7.01
CA ILE A 147 12.89 12.79 -5.63
C ILE A 147 13.65 13.94 -4.98
N VAL A 148 12.95 14.98 -4.53
CA VAL A 148 13.57 16.10 -3.81
C VAL A 148 13.61 15.88 -2.31
N LYS A 149 14.60 16.48 -1.63
CA LYS A 149 14.74 16.42 -0.16
C LYS A 149 13.74 17.32 0.58
N ASN A 150 13.30 18.42 -0.03
CA ASN A 150 12.39 19.38 0.60
C ASN A 150 11.14 19.61 -0.26
N ARG A 151 10.05 18.92 0.07
CA ARG A 151 8.76 19.04 -0.64
C ARG A 151 7.94 20.26 -0.24
N ASN A 152 8.30 20.93 0.86
CA ASN A 152 7.56 22.09 1.38
C ASN A 152 8.08 23.43 0.83
N ALA A 153 9.04 23.40 -0.10
CA ALA A 153 9.50 24.59 -0.79
C ALA A 153 8.43 25.09 -1.78
N GLY A 154 8.34 26.41 -1.97
CA GLY A 154 7.43 27.00 -2.96
C GLY A 154 7.78 26.67 -4.42
N PHE A 155 8.98 26.12 -4.64
CA PHE A 155 9.45 25.58 -5.90
C PHE A 155 9.94 24.15 -5.67
N VAL A 156 9.43 23.21 -6.46
CA VAL A 156 9.74 21.78 -6.32
C VAL A 156 10.28 21.26 -7.65
N GLU A 157 11.58 20.95 -7.70
CA GLU A 157 12.27 20.58 -8.95
C GLU A 157 11.70 19.32 -9.60
N GLU A 158 11.20 18.38 -8.79
CA GLU A 158 10.59 17.15 -9.29
C GLU A 158 9.33 17.40 -10.13
N TYR A 159 8.76 18.61 -10.11
CA TYR A 159 7.57 18.96 -10.88
C TYR A 159 7.87 19.55 -12.25
N ILE A 160 9.09 20.01 -12.53
CA ILE A 160 9.40 20.76 -13.77
C ILE A 160 9.08 19.93 -15.02
N ILE A 161 9.78 18.80 -15.22
CA ILE A 161 9.59 17.96 -16.41
C ILE A 161 8.20 17.30 -16.42
N PRO A 162 7.70 16.74 -15.30
CA PRO A 162 6.36 16.18 -15.25
C PRO A 162 5.22 17.15 -15.60
N GLN A 163 5.28 18.40 -15.14
CA GLN A 163 4.26 19.40 -15.48
C GLN A 163 4.38 19.86 -16.93
N MET A 164 5.60 19.99 -17.47
CA MET A 164 5.79 20.24 -18.90
C MET A 164 5.21 19.10 -19.76
N LEU A 165 5.44 17.85 -19.35
CA LEU A 165 4.89 16.68 -20.01
C LEU A 165 3.36 16.65 -19.92
N MET A 166 2.80 16.99 -18.75
CA MET A 166 1.35 17.08 -18.56
C MET A 166 0.72 18.17 -19.43
N SER A 167 1.40 19.31 -19.62
CA SER A 167 0.98 20.38 -20.53
C SER A 167 0.84 19.88 -21.97
N TRP A 168 1.79 19.05 -22.42
CA TRP A 168 1.71 18.41 -23.74
C TRP A 168 0.57 17.39 -23.82
N VAL A 169 0.49 16.44 -22.87
CA VAL A 169 -0.56 15.40 -22.87
C VAL A 169 -1.96 16.01 -22.87
N ARG A 170 -2.19 17.12 -22.14
CA ARG A 170 -3.48 17.81 -22.13
C ARG A 170 -3.92 18.30 -23.53
N GLN A 171 -2.98 18.62 -24.40
CA GLN A 171 -3.23 19.12 -25.76
C GLN A 171 -3.22 18.01 -26.81
N ASP A 172 -2.66 16.85 -26.48
CA ASP A 172 -2.57 15.72 -27.39
C ASP A 172 -3.94 15.03 -27.59
N LYS A 173 -4.09 14.41 -28.76
CA LYS A 173 -5.33 13.71 -29.16
C LYS A 173 -5.25 12.20 -28.98
N ASP A 174 -4.05 11.64 -28.90
CA ASP A 174 -3.84 10.20 -28.80
C ASP A 174 -3.77 9.76 -27.33
N PHE A 175 -3.10 10.55 -26.49
CA PHE A 175 -2.93 10.30 -25.07
C PHE A 175 -3.92 11.10 -24.23
N ILE A 176 -4.76 10.41 -23.47
CA ILE A 176 -5.71 11.09 -22.57
C ILE A 176 -5.07 11.46 -21.23
N GLY A 177 -3.98 10.79 -20.84
CA GLY A 177 -3.37 10.93 -19.52
C GLY A 177 -2.05 10.19 -19.39
N ILE A 178 -1.55 10.12 -18.16
CA ILE A 178 -0.27 9.51 -17.82
C ILE A 178 -0.49 8.41 -16.79
N ARG A 179 0.15 7.25 -17.01
CA ARG A 179 0.25 6.13 -16.08
C ARG A 179 1.67 6.11 -15.50
N TYR A 180 1.81 6.11 -14.18
CA TYR A 180 3.11 6.32 -13.53
C TYR A 180 3.28 5.54 -12.21
N ASN A 181 4.53 5.25 -11.86
CA ASN A 181 4.89 4.62 -10.58
C ASN A 181 4.79 5.63 -9.44
N THR A 182 4.53 5.15 -8.24
CA THR A 182 4.66 5.99 -7.05
C THR A 182 6.10 6.51 -6.90
N ALA A 183 6.20 7.79 -6.58
CA ALA A 183 7.44 8.42 -6.13
C ALA A 183 7.32 8.81 -4.65
N ASN A 184 6.45 8.12 -3.91
CA ASN A 184 6.30 8.35 -2.49
C ASN A 184 7.60 7.99 -1.75
N PHE A 185 7.90 8.72 -0.68
CA PHE A 185 9.03 8.45 0.19
C PHE A 185 8.80 7.18 1.03
N ILE A 186 7.54 6.78 1.19
CA ILE A 186 7.14 5.53 1.84
C ILE A 186 7.51 4.38 0.90
N GLU A 187 8.57 3.63 1.23
CA GLU A 187 9.12 2.56 0.39
C GLU A 187 8.09 1.45 0.12
N GLU A 188 7.18 1.20 1.05
CA GLU A 188 6.12 0.20 0.95
C GLU A 188 5.15 0.50 -0.19
N ALA A 189 4.90 1.78 -0.48
CA ALA A 189 4.08 2.16 -1.62
C ALA A 189 4.64 1.55 -2.93
N LYS A 190 5.97 1.35 -3.00
CA LYS A 190 6.66 0.77 -4.17
C LYS A 190 6.62 -0.76 -4.19
N LEU A 191 6.27 -1.42 -3.09
CA LEU A 191 6.18 -2.89 -3.01
C LEU A 191 4.88 -3.42 -3.64
N TYR A 192 3.84 -2.60 -3.72
CA TYR A 192 2.59 -2.99 -4.35
C TYR A 192 2.77 -2.97 -5.87
N ASN A 193 2.36 -4.06 -6.54
CA ASN A 193 2.26 -4.11 -8.00
C ASN A 193 1.05 -3.30 -8.48
N ALA A 194 1.09 -2.00 -8.22
CA ALA A 194 0.06 -1.01 -8.45
C ALA A 194 0.65 0.19 -9.17
N HIS A 195 -0.20 0.99 -9.79
CA HIS A 195 0.23 2.22 -10.44
C HIS A 195 -0.78 3.32 -10.25
N ASN A 196 -0.32 4.54 -10.47
CA ASN A 196 -1.15 5.72 -10.48
C ASN A 196 -1.51 6.11 -11.91
N ILE A 197 -2.66 6.75 -12.05
CA ILE A 197 -3.06 7.45 -13.26
C ILE A 197 -3.35 8.90 -12.96
N VAL A 198 -3.15 9.74 -13.97
CA VAL A 198 -3.55 11.14 -13.96
C VAL A 198 -4.12 11.52 -15.31
N ILE A 199 -5.32 12.10 -15.29
CA ILE A 199 -6.01 12.60 -16.49
C ILE A 199 -6.43 14.05 -16.24
N PRO A 200 -5.97 15.03 -17.04
CA PRO A 200 -6.38 16.41 -16.89
C PRO A 200 -7.83 16.59 -17.35
N ALA A 201 -8.63 17.29 -16.55
CA ALA A 201 -10.01 17.60 -16.89
C ALA A 201 -10.06 18.64 -18.03
N LYS A 202 -10.99 18.43 -18.97
CA LYS A 202 -11.31 19.33 -20.09
C LYS A 202 -12.81 19.31 -20.38
N ASP A 203 -13.29 20.21 -21.23
CA ASP A 203 -14.66 20.21 -21.75
C ASP A 203 -15.73 20.03 -20.65
N TYR A 204 -15.82 21.03 -19.77
CA TYR A 204 -16.66 20.99 -18.58
C TYR A 204 -18.16 21.09 -18.90
N ASP A 205 -18.99 20.47 -18.08
CA ASP A 205 -20.45 20.65 -18.06
C ASP A 205 -20.86 21.89 -17.22
N GLY A 206 -22.17 22.10 -17.06
CA GLY A 206 -22.72 23.22 -16.31
C GLY A 206 -22.37 23.21 -14.82
N ASP A 207 -22.03 22.05 -14.27
CA ASP A 207 -21.62 21.87 -12.88
C ASP A 207 -20.10 21.94 -12.70
N GLY A 208 -19.35 22.22 -13.77
CA GLY A 208 -17.90 22.37 -13.75
C GLY A 208 -17.13 21.04 -13.81
N TYR A 209 -17.77 19.93 -14.19
CA TYR A 209 -17.14 18.60 -14.29
C TYR A 209 -16.87 18.20 -15.74
N CYS A 210 -15.78 17.46 -15.96
CA CYS A 210 -15.38 17.00 -17.29
C CYS A 210 -16.34 15.94 -17.82
N LYS A 211 -16.99 16.24 -18.94
CA LYS A 211 -17.96 15.34 -19.59
C LYS A 211 -17.34 13.98 -19.94
N PHE A 212 -16.13 14.02 -20.49
CA PHE A 212 -15.37 12.82 -20.87
C PHE A 212 -15.04 11.93 -19.66
N LEU A 213 -14.58 12.53 -18.56
CA LEU A 213 -14.25 11.76 -17.36
C LEU A 213 -15.49 11.14 -16.71
N LYS A 214 -16.65 11.83 -16.76
CA LYS A 214 -17.94 11.31 -16.29
C LYS A 214 -18.42 10.11 -17.11
N SER A 215 -18.17 10.09 -18.42
CA SER A 215 -18.53 8.94 -19.26
C SER A 215 -17.53 7.78 -19.17
N LEU A 216 -16.26 8.10 -18.91
CA LEU A 216 -15.18 7.11 -18.81
C LEU A 216 -15.22 6.32 -17.50
N PHE A 217 -15.48 6.99 -16.37
CA PHE A 217 -15.40 6.38 -15.05
C PHE A 217 -16.78 6.21 -14.42
N ILE A 218 -17.13 4.96 -14.12
CA ILE A 218 -18.41 4.57 -13.51
C ILE A 218 -18.18 4.10 -12.08
N ALA A 219 -18.93 4.64 -11.12
CA ALA A 219 -18.92 4.21 -9.72
C ALA A 219 -20.27 3.58 -9.35
N LYS A 220 -20.26 2.54 -8.50
CA LYS A 220 -21.47 1.86 -8.00
C LYS A 220 -22.13 2.59 -6.81
N GLY A 221 -21.91 3.89 -6.67
CA GLY A 221 -22.45 4.70 -5.58
C GLY A 221 -21.55 5.89 -5.23
N ASP A 222 -21.92 6.55 -4.13
CA ASP A 222 -21.13 7.64 -3.54
C ASP A 222 -19.91 7.12 -2.78
N ALA A 223 -19.07 8.05 -2.32
CA ALA A 223 -17.88 7.69 -1.56
C ALA A 223 -18.25 7.03 -0.23
N LYS A 224 -17.39 6.13 0.25
CA LYS A 224 -17.44 5.62 1.62
C LYS A 224 -16.55 6.48 2.50
N VAL A 225 -17.06 6.88 3.66
CA VAL A 225 -16.24 7.52 4.70
C VAL A 225 -15.52 6.42 5.47
N VAL A 226 -14.19 6.45 5.44
CA VAL A 226 -13.33 5.58 6.21
C VAL A 226 -12.69 6.42 7.31
N CYS A 227 -12.82 5.92 8.53
CA CYS A 227 -12.13 6.47 9.69
C CYS A 227 -11.20 5.37 10.20
N ILE A 228 -9.92 5.51 9.90
CA ILE A 228 -8.83 4.85 10.62
C ILE A 228 -8.69 5.63 11.92
N ASP A 229 -9.68 5.45 12.78
CA ASP A 229 -9.61 5.97 14.13
C ASP A 229 -8.68 5.05 14.89
N THR A 230 -7.37 5.35 14.81
CA THR A 230 -6.40 4.66 15.64
C THR A 230 -6.82 4.76 17.08
N VAL A 231 -7.41 5.83 17.61
CA VAL A 231 -7.76 5.88 19.03
C VAL A 231 -8.92 4.95 19.38
N SER A 232 -10.03 4.90 18.65
CA SER A 232 -11.12 3.95 19.00
C SER A 232 -10.80 2.49 18.66
N ASN A 233 -10.03 2.25 17.60
CA ASN A 233 -9.56 0.91 17.23
C ASN A 233 -8.35 0.44 18.06
N LEU A 234 -7.51 1.35 18.56
CA LEU A 234 -6.49 1.04 19.57
C LEU A 234 -7.20 0.87 20.91
N ASN A 235 -8.21 1.69 21.27
CA ASN A 235 -9.00 1.54 22.50
C ASN A 235 -9.69 0.17 22.60
N CYS A 236 -10.15 -0.39 21.47
CA CYS A 236 -10.76 -1.72 21.49
C CYS A 236 -9.75 -2.83 21.83
N ILE A 237 -8.46 -2.62 21.54
CA ILE A 237 -7.36 -3.52 21.94
C ILE A 237 -6.55 -3.02 23.14
N THR A 238 -6.79 -1.83 23.70
CA THR A 238 -6.02 -1.30 24.84
C THR A 238 -6.11 -2.24 26.02
N ARG A 239 -7.29 -2.79 26.28
CA ARG A 239 -7.48 -3.83 27.30
C ARG A 239 -6.67 -5.09 27.00
N ASP A 240 -6.62 -5.52 25.75
CA ASP A 240 -5.81 -6.68 25.36
C ASP A 240 -4.31 -6.37 25.46
N ILE A 241 -3.87 -5.15 25.16
CA ILE A 241 -2.48 -4.68 25.35
C ILE A 241 -2.09 -4.69 26.83
N GLU A 242 -2.96 -4.23 27.72
CA GLU A 242 -2.75 -4.32 29.17
C GLU A 242 -2.61 -5.78 29.62
N LEU A 243 -3.43 -6.69 29.08
CA LEU A 243 -3.30 -8.13 29.32
C LEU A 243 -1.97 -8.68 28.80
N VAL A 244 -1.50 -8.25 27.63
CA VAL A 244 -0.18 -8.62 27.09
C VAL A 244 0.95 -8.10 27.99
N TYR A 245 0.83 -6.87 28.52
CA TYR A 245 1.79 -6.31 29.46
C TYR A 245 1.87 -7.12 30.76
N GLN A 246 0.72 -7.45 31.36
CA GLN A 246 0.66 -8.29 32.56
C GLN A 246 1.25 -9.68 32.30
N TYR A 247 0.91 -10.28 31.15
CA TYR A 247 1.47 -11.55 30.73
C TYR A 247 2.99 -11.49 30.57
N TYR A 248 3.51 -10.45 29.93
CA TYR A 248 4.94 -10.22 29.74
C TYR A 248 5.68 -10.12 31.08
N GLU A 249 5.18 -9.32 32.03
CA GLU A 249 5.83 -9.18 33.35
C GLU A 249 5.80 -10.48 34.14
N ASN A 250 4.69 -11.24 34.11
CA ASN A 250 4.62 -12.56 34.75
C ASN A 250 5.61 -13.55 34.11
N LEU A 251 5.65 -13.61 32.77
CA LEU A 251 6.53 -14.51 32.04
C LEU A 251 8.01 -14.18 32.29
N LYS A 252 8.33 -12.89 32.36
CA LYS A 252 9.67 -12.38 32.66
C LYS A 252 10.09 -12.74 34.08
N TYR A 253 9.21 -12.57 35.06
CA TYR A 253 9.48 -12.98 36.44
C TYR A 253 9.78 -14.49 36.52
N ASP A 254 8.97 -15.32 35.87
CA ASP A 254 9.18 -16.77 35.84
C ASP A 254 10.50 -17.13 35.14
N PHE A 255 10.82 -16.47 34.03
CA PHE A 255 12.09 -16.67 33.32
C PHE A 255 13.30 -16.29 34.17
N GLN A 256 13.21 -15.20 34.95
CA GLN A 256 14.31 -14.70 35.79
C GLN A 256 14.49 -15.50 37.09
N THR A 257 13.43 -16.11 37.62
CA THR A 257 13.44 -16.80 38.92
C THR A 257 13.51 -18.33 38.80
N SER A 258 13.27 -18.87 37.60
CA SER A 258 13.36 -20.30 37.35
C SER A 258 14.78 -20.83 37.54
N LYS A 259 14.87 -22.01 38.15
CA LYS A 259 16.12 -22.79 38.24
C LYS A 259 16.37 -23.67 37.02
N VAL A 260 15.43 -23.68 36.08
CA VAL A 260 15.46 -24.49 34.85
C VAL A 260 15.31 -23.56 33.65
N GLU A 261 15.96 -23.89 32.55
CA GLU A 261 15.82 -23.16 31.28
C GLU A 261 14.38 -23.27 30.75
N LEU A 262 13.77 -22.11 30.51
CA LEU A 262 12.40 -21.99 30.00
C LEU A 262 12.43 -21.44 28.58
N PRO A 263 11.59 -21.92 27.66
CA PRO A 263 11.66 -21.56 26.24
C PRO A 263 10.92 -20.24 25.95
N TYR A 264 11.05 -19.25 26.82
CA TYR A 264 10.25 -18.02 26.77
C TYR A 264 10.95 -16.84 26.10
N ASP A 265 12.22 -16.96 25.71
CA ASP A 265 13.01 -15.83 25.18
C ASP A 265 12.38 -15.21 23.92
N ASP A 266 11.97 -16.04 22.95
CA ASP A 266 11.26 -15.59 21.76
C ASP A 266 9.91 -14.93 22.10
N ILE A 267 9.15 -15.52 23.03
CA ILE A 267 7.84 -14.99 23.46
C ILE A 267 8.03 -13.61 24.13
N LEU A 268 9.02 -13.49 25.01
CA LEU A 268 9.36 -12.24 25.69
C LEU A 268 9.79 -11.16 24.70
N THR A 269 10.62 -11.53 23.72
CA THR A 269 11.06 -10.64 22.65
C THR A 269 9.88 -10.16 21.81
N ILE A 270 8.97 -11.06 21.45
CA ILE A 270 7.76 -10.70 20.69
C ILE A 270 6.87 -9.75 21.50
N CYS A 271 6.53 -10.11 22.74
CA CYS A 271 5.69 -9.27 23.59
C CYS A 271 6.32 -7.89 23.80
N ARG A 272 7.62 -7.82 24.09
CA ARG A 272 8.32 -6.54 24.30
C ARG A 272 8.32 -5.67 23.05
N THR A 273 8.59 -6.26 21.88
CA THR A 273 8.61 -5.53 20.60
C THR A 273 7.22 -4.99 20.27
N LEU A 274 6.18 -5.78 20.50
CA LEU A 274 4.78 -5.38 20.32
C LEU A 274 4.42 -4.19 21.23
N LEU A 275 4.77 -4.28 22.52
CA LEU A 275 4.50 -3.22 23.50
C LEU A 275 5.23 -1.91 23.15
N ASN A 276 6.47 -2.00 22.68
CA ASN A 276 7.21 -0.82 22.21
C ASN A 276 6.56 -0.20 20.95
N CYS A 277 6.09 -1.02 20.01
CA CYS A 277 5.38 -0.51 18.82
C CYS A 277 4.08 0.21 19.22
N TRP A 278 3.34 -0.37 20.16
CA TRP A 278 2.15 0.25 20.74
C TRP A 278 2.44 1.60 21.39
N GLU A 279 3.50 1.70 22.19
CA GLU A 279 3.91 2.95 22.82
C GLU A 279 4.26 4.03 21.78
N CYS A 280 5.02 3.68 20.75
CA CYS A 280 5.35 4.59 19.64
C CYS A 280 4.09 5.12 18.94
N LEU A 281 3.16 4.22 18.60
CA LEU A 281 1.92 4.57 17.89
C LEU A 281 1.03 5.53 18.69
N THR A 282 0.96 5.32 20.01
CA THR A 282 0.12 6.13 20.91
C THR A 282 0.75 7.50 21.19
N GLN A 283 2.08 7.61 21.18
CA GLN A 283 2.78 8.88 21.42
C GLN A 283 2.90 9.76 20.17
N ASN A 284 3.24 9.19 19.02
CA ASN A 284 3.44 9.94 17.78
C ASN A 284 3.08 9.12 16.54
N TYR A 285 1.78 8.96 16.29
CA TYR A 285 1.27 8.18 15.16
C TYR A 285 1.82 8.64 13.81
N GLN A 286 1.87 9.95 13.54
CA GLN A 286 2.24 10.46 12.21
C GLN A 286 3.66 10.05 11.78
N GLU A 287 4.58 9.98 12.74
CA GLU A 287 5.98 9.61 12.47
C GLU A 287 6.23 8.10 12.60
N THR A 288 5.51 7.41 13.48
CA THR A 288 5.84 6.02 13.84
C THR A 288 4.93 4.97 13.18
N ALA A 289 3.76 5.36 12.65
CA ALA A 289 2.76 4.44 12.10
C ALA A 289 3.35 3.42 11.14
N ILE A 290 4.10 3.89 10.15
CA ILE A 290 4.69 3.07 9.09
C ILE A 290 5.60 1.99 9.69
N LEU A 291 6.61 2.42 10.46
CA LEU A 291 7.59 1.52 11.07
C LEU A 291 6.91 0.53 12.02
N SER A 292 5.98 1.01 12.86
CA SER A 292 5.28 0.16 13.82
C SER A 292 4.43 -0.90 13.12
N PHE A 293 3.69 -0.56 12.06
CA PHE A 293 2.91 -1.55 11.30
C PHE A 293 3.83 -2.57 10.60
N GLN A 294 4.93 -2.14 9.97
CA GLN A 294 5.93 -3.05 9.37
C GLN A 294 6.50 -4.06 10.38
N VAL A 295 6.90 -3.56 11.56
CA VAL A 295 7.45 -4.39 12.63
C VAL A 295 6.39 -5.38 13.09
N MET A 296 5.15 -4.94 13.34
CA MET A 296 4.05 -5.80 13.79
C MET A 296 3.72 -6.91 12.80
N LYS A 297 3.72 -6.63 11.50
CA LYS A 297 3.54 -7.63 10.44
C LYS A 297 4.63 -8.70 10.44
N SER A 298 5.89 -8.27 10.56
CA SER A 298 7.03 -9.19 10.66
C SER A 298 6.96 -10.02 11.94
N LEU A 299 6.60 -9.35 13.05
CA LEU A 299 6.45 -9.94 14.37
C LEU A 299 5.38 -11.03 14.39
N ARG A 300 4.28 -10.85 13.66
CA ARG A 300 3.25 -11.87 13.50
C ARG A 300 3.75 -13.11 12.75
N LYS A 301 4.49 -12.93 11.66
CA LYS A 301 5.07 -14.07 10.95
C LYS A 301 6.01 -14.86 11.86
N TYR A 302 6.83 -14.14 12.62
CA TYR A 302 7.73 -14.73 13.60
C TYR A 302 6.96 -15.41 14.75
N SER A 303 5.88 -14.80 15.26
CA SER A 303 5.06 -15.39 16.32
C SER A 303 4.41 -16.72 15.92
N PHE A 304 3.94 -16.86 14.67
CA PHE A 304 3.46 -18.14 14.17
C PHE A 304 4.55 -19.22 14.11
N GLN A 305 5.77 -18.83 13.73
CA GLN A 305 6.90 -19.76 13.72
C GLN A 305 7.26 -20.20 15.14
N THR A 306 7.36 -19.25 16.08
CA THR A 306 7.60 -19.52 17.50
C THR A 306 6.53 -20.45 18.08
N ILE A 307 5.23 -20.19 17.83
CA ILE A 307 4.13 -21.06 18.29
C ILE A 307 4.29 -22.47 17.73
N ARG A 308 4.56 -22.60 16.43
CA ARG A 308 4.72 -23.90 15.79
C ARG A 308 5.89 -24.69 16.37
N CYS A 309 7.03 -24.04 16.59
CA CYS A 309 8.22 -24.65 17.19
C CYS A 309 7.93 -25.11 18.63
N LEU A 310 7.36 -24.25 19.48
CA LEU A 310 7.06 -24.59 20.87
C LEU A 310 5.99 -25.69 20.98
N LYS A 311 4.94 -25.67 20.15
CA LYS A 311 3.98 -26.78 20.09
C LYS A 311 4.67 -28.09 19.73
N SER A 312 5.54 -28.10 18.72
CA SER A 312 6.24 -29.33 18.32
C SER A 312 7.14 -29.90 19.42
N GLN A 313 7.74 -29.04 20.26
CA GLN A 313 8.62 -29.45 21.36
C GLN A 313 7.84 -29.94 22.59
N TYR A 314 6.64 -29.40 22.85
CA TYR A 314 5.91 -29.62 24.10
C TYR A 314 4.61 -30.44 23.94
N ASP A 315 4.08 -30.63 22.73
CA ASP A 315 2.91 -31.49 22.46
C ASP A 315 3.25 -32.97 22.19
N SER A 316 4.52 -33.33 21.97
CA SER A 316 4.87 -34.74 21.84
C SER A 316 4.80 -35.45 23.20
N ASP A 317 3.89 -36.41 23.33
CA ASP A 317 3.93 -37.43 24.40
C ASP A 317 5.17 -38.33 24.33
N TYR A 318 5.98 -38.20 23.27
CA TYR A 318 7.27 -38.87 23.14
C TYR A 318 8.35 -38.10 23.90
N SER A 319 8.61 -38.55 25.13
CA SER A 319 9.81 -38.24 25.91
C SER A 319 11.08 -38.90 25.38
N ASP A 320 11.04 -39.57 24.23
CA ASP A 320 12.16 -40.33 23.71
C ASP A 320 12.43 -39.93 22.26
N PHE A 321 13.67 -39.51 22.01
CA PHE A 321 14.36 -39.20 20.76
C PHE A 321 14.74 -37.74 20.52
N PHE A 322 16.06 -37.56 20.49
CA PHE A 322 16.89 -36.38 20.26
C PHE A 322 17.21 -35.52 21.49
N VAL A 323 18.02 -36.09 22.38
CA VAL A 323 19.08 -35.32 23.06
C VAL A 323 20.40 -36.04 22.81
N SER A 324 21.12 -35.63 21.78
CA SER A 324 22.57 -35.73 21.78
C SER A 324 23.11 -34.45 22.40
N ASP A 325 23.98 -34.65 23.40
CA ASP A 325 24.75 -33.68 24.17
C ASP A 325 24.06 -32.96 25.35
N HIS A 326 24.64 -33.27 26.51
CA HIS A 326 24.60 -32.63 27.82
C HIS A 326 23.63 -31.44 28.02
N GLN A 327 22.36 -31.73 28.33
CA GLN A 327 21.53 -31.08 29.38
C GLN A 327 20.05 -31.53 29.28
N SER A 328 19.76 -32.83 29.36
CA SER A 328 18.38 -33.31 29.50
C SER A 328 17.96 -33.34 30.97
N HIS A 329 17.73 -32.18 31.57
CA HIS A 329 16.81 -32.14 32.70
C HIS A 329 15.40 -32.35 32.14
N LEU A 330 14.85 -33.55 32.33
CA LEU A 330 13.43 -33.83 32.11
C LEU A 330 12.61 -32.74 32.80
N LEU A 331 12.03 -31.83 32.01
CA LEU A 331 11.07 -30.85 32.50
C LEU A 331 9.93 -31.64 33.16
N THR A 332 9.64 -31.33 34.43
CA THR A 332 8.57 -32.01 35.16
C THR A 332 7.25 -31.82 34.43
N TYR A 333 6.30 -32.74 34.63
CA TYR A 333 4.95 -32.64 34.07
C TYR A 333 4.34 -31.26 34.35
N ASP A 334 4.55 -30.73 35.56
CA ASP A 334 4.06 -29.42 35.98
C ASP A 334 4.67 -28.27 35.17
N ILE A 335 5.98 -28.33 34.84
CA ILE A 335 6.62 -27.30 34.01
C ILE A 335 6.10 -27.40 32.57
N LYS A 336 5.94 -28.61 32.01
CA LYS A 336 5.37 -28.78 30.67
C LYS A 336 3.93 -28.24 30.59
N GLN A 337 3.10 -28.48 31.60
CA GLN A 337 1.75 -27.93 31.65
C GLN A 337 1.76 -26.40 31.77
N SER A 338 2.61 -25.83 32.63
CA SER A 338 2.77 -24.38 32.74
C SER A 338 3.18 -23.73 31.41
N VAL A 339 4.13 -24.35 30.68
CA VAL A 339 4.54 -23.88 29.34
C VAL A 339 3.36 -23.93 28.36
N LYS A 340 2.58 -25.01 28.35
CA LYS A 340 1.40 -25.16 27.48
C LYS A 340 0.34 -24.09 27.76
N GLU A 341 0.04 -23.81 29.03
CA GLU A 341 -0.92 -22.79 29.42
C GLU A 341 -0.49 -21.39 28.97
N LYS A 342 0.79 -21.06 29.18
CA LYS A 342 1.37 -19.78 28.75
C LYS A 342 1.41 -19.64 27.24
N LEU A 343 1.71 -20.73 26.52
CA LEU A 343 1.69 -20.75 25.06
C LEU A 343 0.28 -20.57 24.52
N LYS A 344 -0.72 -21.17 25.17
CA LYS A 344 -2.14 -20.99 24.81
C LYS A 344 -2.60 -19.55 25.02
N PHE A 345 -2.17 -18.90 26.09
CA PHE A 345 -2.42 -17.47 26.29
C PHE A 345 -1.78 -16.63 25.17
N PHE A 346 -0.50 -16.88 24.88
CA PHE A 346 0.23 -16.19 23.82
C PHE A 346 -0.47 -16.30 22.46
N GLU A 347 -0.87 -17.51 22.07
CA GLU A 347 -1.59 -17.74 20.82
C GLU A 347 -2.93 -16.98 20.78
N ASN A 348 -3.75 -17.10 21.83
CA ASN A 348 -5.10 -16.54 21.82
C ASN A 348 -5.15 -15.02 21.97
N HIS A 349 -4.26 -14.44 22.79
CA HIS A 349 -4.32 -13.01 23.11
C HIS A 349 -3.28 -12.20 22.34
N VAL A 350 -2.01 -12.64 22.34
CA VAL A 350 -0.96 -11.88 21.65
C VAL A 350 -1.12 -12.01 20.14
N ASN A 351 -1.31 -13.25 19.63
CA ASN A 351 -1.38 -13.47 18.19
C ASN A 351 -2.78 -13.16 17.62
N CYS A 352 -3.81 -13.89 18.07
CA CYS A 352 -5.14 -13.83 17.45
C CYS A 352 -5.95 -12.55 17.77
N LYS A 353 -5.66 -11.85 18.87
CA LYS A 353 -6.38 -10.61 19.22
C LYS A 353 -5.59 -9.36 18.91
N VAL A 354 -4.35 -9.28 19.37
CA VAL A 354 -3.56 -8.06 19.18
C VAL A 354 -2.91 -8.03 17.81
N LEU A 355 -2.02 -8.97 17.48
CA LEU A 355 -1.30 -8.95 16.21
C LEU A 355 -2.23 -9.03 14.98
N ASP A 356 -3.30 -9.81 15.05
CA ASP A 356 -4.32 -9.87 13.99
C ASP A 356 -5.08 -8.54 13.84
N ALA A 357 -5.47 -7.88 14.93
CA ALA A 357 -6.09 -6.55 14.86
C ALA A 357 -5.17 -5.52 14.18
N PHE A 358 -3.87 -5.59 14.48
CA PHE A 358 -2.87 -4.74 13.84
C PHE A 358 -2.75 -4.96 12.33
N ILE A 359 -2.93 -6.18 11.85
CA ILE A 359 -2.99 -6.45 10.41
C ILE A 359 -4.26 -5.90 9.80
N ILE A 360 -5.41 -5.96 10.48
CA ILE A 360 -6.64 -5.35 9.96
C ILE A 360 -6.44 -3.84 9.73
N PHE A 361 -5.64 -3.17 10.57
CA PHE A 361 -5.33 -1.75 10.39
C PHE A 361 -4.37 -1.43 9.22
N GLU A 362 -3.52 -2.38 8.80
CA GLU A 362 -2.61 -2.20 7.65
C GLU A 362 -3.19 -2.79 6.34
N SER A 363 -4.09 -3.77 6.46
CA SER A 363 -4.42 -4.66 5.36
C SER A 363 -5.51 -4.11 4.45
N ILE A 364 -5.45 -4.63 3.23
CA ILE A 364 -6.46 -4.54 2.18
C ILE A 364 -7.88 -4.79 2.71
N THR A 365 -8.08 -5.47 3.85
CA THR A 365 -9.38 -5.65 4.53
C THR A 365 -10.14 -4.36 4.84
N LEU A 366 -9.46 -3.25 5.17
CA LEU A 366 -10.10 -1.92 5.28
C LEU A 366 -10.83 -1.49 3.99
N PHE A 367 -10.43 -2.11 2.88
CA PHE A 367 -10.89 -1.85 1.54
C PHE A 367 -11.52 -3.09 0.87
N GLU A 368 -11.62 -4.24 1.55
CA GLU A 368 -12.19 -5.48 0.97
C GLU A 368 -13.70 -5.34 0.74
N ASP A 369 -14.36 -4.47 1.50
CA ASP A 369 -15.77 -4.14 1.34
C ASP A 369 -16.04 -3.07 0.25
N LEU A 370 -15.04 -2.60 -0.52
CA LEU A 370 -15.19 -1.61 -1.63
C LEU A 370 -15.33 -2.26 -3.02
#